data_AF-A0A3B9C2G2-F1
#
_entry.id   AF-A0A3B9C2G2-F1
#
_cell.length_a   1.000
_cell.length_b   1.000
_cell.length_c   1.000
_cell.angle_alpha   90.00
_cell.angle_beta   90.00
_cell.angle_gamma   90.00
#
_symmetry.space_group_name_H-M   'P 1'
#
loop_
_entity.id
_entity.type
_entity.pdbx_description
1 polymer ?
#
loop_
_entity_poly.entity_id
_entity_poly.type
_entity_poly.pdbx_seq_one_letter_code
_entity_poly.pdbx_strand_id
1 'polypeptide(L)'
;FLIRTVYEANIRFEMTGQQNATLRRQLGNFAFQMREYFGELAPGNPPNDWQEAFQQLIHTLKQVESTEKLVLFFDEVPWLSHRKSGFLEGLDFFWNSWAVKRDNIIVVICGSATSWMIRKIVYHKGGLHNRITKQVHLEPFNLNETEKFLVSKQVVLDRSQILQIYMAIGGIPHYLKEIEHGKSAVQNIKQLCFPKT
;
A
#
# COMPACT_ATOMS: atom_id res chain seq x y z
N PHE A 1 -5.28 2.75 0.32
CA PHE A 1 -6.30 3.72 -0.16
C PHE A 1 -5.82 4.42 -1.44
N LEU A 2 -4.81 5.29 -1.38
CA LEU A 2 -4.34 6.06 -2.56
C LEU A 2 -4.08 5.19 -3.81
N ILE A 3 -3.27 4.14 -3.67
CA ILE A 3 -2.93 3.24 -4.79
C ILE A 3 -4.16 2.53 -5.34
N ARG A 4 -5.04 2.02 -4.45
CA ARG A 4 -6.30 1.36 -4.83
C ARG A 4 -7.21 2.30 -5.61
N THR A 5 -7.28 3.59 -5.24
CA THR A 5 -8.12 4.58 -5.94
C THR A 5 -7.52 5.00 -7.28
N VAL A 6 -6.21 5.22 -7.36
CA VAL A 6 -5.56 5.71 -8.59
C VAL A 6 -5.45 4.60 -9.64
N TYR A 7 -5.18 3.37 -9.22
CA TYR A 7 -4.94 2.24 -10.11
C TYR A 7 -6.09 1.21 -10.12
N GLU A 8 -7.28 1.56 -9.62
CA GLU A 8 -8.42 0.64 -9.47
C GLU A 8 -8.65 -0.25 -10.70
N ALA A 9 -8.72 0.37 -11.88
CA ALA A 9 -8.96 -0.33 -13.14
C ALA A 9 -7.78 -1.20 -13.63
N ASN A 10 -6.57 -0.97 -13.12
CA ASN A 10 -5.33 -1.58 -13.59
C ASN A 10 -4.69 -2.53 -12.58
N ILE A 11 -5.19 -2.61 -11.34
CA ILE A 11 -4.72 -3.61 -10.38
C ILE A 11 -5.08 -5.00 -10.93
N ARG A 12 -4.06 -5.84 -11.07
CA ARG A 12 -4.19 -7.22 -11.55
C ARG A 12 -3.73 -8.22 -10.51
N PHE A 13 -3.08 -7.75 -9.45
CA PHE A 13 -2.77 -8.53 -8.28
C PHE A 13 -2.50 -7.58 -7.12
N GLU A 14 -3.07 -7.91 -5.96
CA GLU A 14 -2.79 -7.20 -4.71
C GLU A 14 -2.58 -8.18 -3.55
N MET A 15 -1.59 -7.92 -2.72
CA MET A 15 -1.49 -8.55 -1.40
C MET A 15 -1.07 -7.54 -0.33
N THR A 16 -1.43 -7.85 0.91
CA THR A 16 -1.00 -7.08 2.09
C THR A 16 -0.19 -7.97 3.02
N GLY A 17 0.98 -7.48 3.45
CA GLY A 17 1.79 -8.15 4.46
C GLY A 17 1.11 -8.19 5.81
N GLN A 18 0.95 -9.39 6.37
CA GLN A 18 0.38 -9.56 7.71
C GLN A 18 1.47 -9.49 8.79
N GLN A 19 1.31 -8.59 9.77
CA GLN A 19 2.20 -8.50 10.93
C GLN A 19 2.17 -9.81 11.75
N ASN A 20 3.34 -10.26 12.21
CA ASN A 20 3.52 -11.49 13.00
C ASN A 20 3.07 -12.80 12.32
N ALA A 21 2.79 -12.80 11.01
CA ALA A 21 2.49 -14.01 10.28
C ALA A 21 3.76 -14.83 9.99
N THR A 22 3.63 -16.16 10.04
CA THR A 22 4.69 -17.08 9.60
C THR A 22 4.83 -17.03 8.08
N LEU A 23 5.99 -17.45 7.55
CA LEU A 23 6.21 -17.56 6.10
C LEU A 23 5.10 -18.38 5.42
N ARG A 24 4.77 -19.55 5.97
CA ARG A 24 3.68 -20.41 5.48
C ARG A 24 2.35 -19.68 5.41
N ARG A 25 2.03 -18.82 6.39
CA ARG A 25 0.79 -18.05 6.40
C ARG A 25 0.81 -16.95 5.34
N GLN A 26 1.94 -16.25 5.17
CA GLN A 26 2.07 -15.26 4.09
C GLN A 26 1.95 -15.90 2.69
N LEU A 27 2.56 -17.07 2.48
CA LEU A 27 2.44 -17.82 1.22
C LEU A 27 1.03 -18.41 1.01
N GLY A 28 0.36 -18.80 2.09
CA GLY A 28 -1.06 -19.15 2.04
C GLY A 28 -1.94 -17.97 1.62
N ASN A 29 -1.69 -16.78 2.19
CA ASN A 29 -2.36 -15.54 1.79
C ASN A 29 -2.06 -15.18 0.33
N PHE A 30 -0.81 -15.37 -0.12
CA PHE A 30 -0.43 -15.19 -1.51
C PHE A 30 -1.26 -16.07 -2.44
N ALA A 31 -1.33 -17.38 -2.16
CA ALA A 31 -2.08 -18.32 -2.98
C ALA A 31 -3.59 -18.05 -2.95
N PHE A 32 -4.11 -17.58 -1.81
CA PHE A 32 -5.49 -17.09 -1.72
C PHE A 32 -5.71 -15.90 -2.67
N GLN A 33 -4.87 -14.87 -2.62
CA GLN A 33 -4.99 -13.71 -3.51
C GLN A 33 -4.81 -14.08 -4.98
N MET A 34 -3.92 -15.02 -5.31
CA MET A 34 -3.80 -15.54 -6.68
C MET A 34 -5.13 -16.08 -7.18
N ARG A 35 -5.83 -16.88 -6.37
CA ARG A 35 -7.16 -17.41 -6.73
C ARG A 35 -8.22 -16.31 -6.85
N GLU A 36 -8.22 -15.33 -5.96
CA GLU A 36 -9.17 -14.21 -6.03
C GLU A 36 -9.02 -13.41 -7.33
N TYR A 37 -7.79 -13.16 -7.78
CA TYR A 37 -7.52 -12.35 -8.97
C TYR A 37 -7.55 -13.13 -10.29
N PHE A 38 -7.21 -14.43 -10.27
CA PHE A 38 -6.97 -15.21 -11.48
C PHE A 38 -7.85 -16.46 -11.62
N GLY A 39 -8.67 -16.80 -10.61
CA GLY A 39 -9.56 -17.95 -10.63
C GLY A 39 -8.82 -19.25 -10.94
N GLU A 40 -9.30 -19.98 -11.94
CA GLU A 40 -8.74 -21.27 -12.39
C GLU A 40 -7.31 -21.18 -12.97
N LEU A 41 -6.85 -19.97 -13.36
CA LEU A 41 -5.47 -19.78 -13.80
C LEU A 41 -4.47 -19.81 -12.63
N ALA A 42 -4.96 -19.60 -11.40
CA ALA A 42 -4.12 -19.65 -10.22
C ALA A 42 -3.70 -21.10 -9.90
N PRO A 43 -2.46 -21.31 -9.43
CA PRO A 43 -2.02 -22.63 -8.98
C PRO A 43 -2.88 -23.18 -7.83
N GLY A 44 -3.17 -24.48 -7.88
CA GLY A 44 -3.99 -25.14 -6.86
C GLY A 44 -3.32 -25.22 -5.48
N ASN A 45 -1.98 -25.29 -5.44
CA ASN A 45 -1.22 -25.42 -4.20
C ASN A 45 -0.50 -24.12 -3.82
N PRO A 46 -0.46 -23.75 -2.53
CA PRO A 46 0.40 -22.66 -2.07
C PRO A 46 1.88 -22.91 -2.37
N PRO A 47 2.64 -21.86 -2.71
CA PRO A 47 4.08 -21.99 -2.93
C PRO A 47 4.82 -22.33 -1.63
N ASN A 48 5.98 -22.99 -1.75
CA ASN A 48 6.83 -23.38 -0.62
C ASN A 48 7.71 -22.23 -0.12
N ASP A 49 8.06 -21.31 -1.01
CA ASP A 49 8.84 -20.11 -0.72
C ASP A 49 8.42 -18.95 -1.64
N TRP A 50 9.02 -17.76 -1.42
CA TRP A 50 8.72 -16.60 -2.26
C TRP A 50 9.24 -16.73 -3.68
N GLN A 51 10.31 -17.49 -3.92
CA GLN A 51 10.84 -17.72 -5.26
C GLN A 51 9.80 -18.45 -6.12
N GLU A 52 9.22 -19.52 -5.59
CA GLU A 52 8.12 -20.26 -6.22
C GLU A 52 6.87 -19.37 -6.36
N ALA A 53 6.54 -18.56 -5.35
CA ALA A 53 5.40 -17.64 -5.41
C ALA A 53 5.50 -16.67 -6.61
N PHE A 54 6.68 -16.06 -6.81
CA PHE A 54 6.89 -15.16 -7.94
C PHE A 54 6.95 -15.89 -9.29
N GLN A 55 7.45 -17.14 -9.34
CA GLN A 55 7.36 -17.97 -10.56
C GLN A 55 5.90 -18.27 -10.94
N GLN A 56 5.08 -18.62 -9.95
CA GLN A 56 3.64 -18.82 -10.11
C GLN A 56 2.95 -17.54 -10.62
N LEU A 57 3.29 -16.38 -10.05
CA LEU A 57 2.77 -15.09 -10.52
C LEU A 57 3.14 -14.82 -11.99
N ILE A 58 4.41 -15.04 -12.37
CA ILE A 58 4.87 -14.87 -13.76
C ILE A 58 4.10 -15.80 -14.70
N HIS A 59 3.95 -17.07 -14.34
CA HIS A 59 3.26 -18.04 -15.19
C HIS A 59 1.80 -17.62 -15.43
N THR A 60 1.12 -17.23 -14.35
CA THR A 60 -0.28 -16.79 -14.41
C THR A 60 -0.43 -15.52 -15.24
N LEU A 61 0.40 -14.50 -14.99
CA LEU A 61 0.34 -13.23 -15.73
C LEU A 61 0.68 -13.37 -17.22
N LYS A 62 1.48 -14.37 -17.61
CA LYS A 62 1.73 -14.66 -19.03
C LYS A 62 0.49 -15.17 -19.77
N GLN A 63 -0.45 -15.80 -19.07
CA GLN A 63 -1.68 -16.31 -19.66
C GLN A 63 -2.76 -15.22 -19.81
N VAL A 64 -2.67 -14.15 -19.01
CA VAL A 64 -3.61 -13.02 -19.03
C VAL A 64 -3.21 -12.01 -20.13
N GLU A 65 -3.00 -12.48 -21.37
CA GLU A 65 -2.54 -11.63 -22.49
C GLU A 65 -3.25 -10.27 -22.52
N SER A 66 -2.49 -9.22 -22.21
CA SER A 66 -3.04 -7.87 -22.11
C SER A 66 -1.98 -6.85 -22.48
N THR A 67 -2.40 -5.89 -23.31
CA THR A 67 -1.64 -4.69 -23.67
C THR A 67 -1.85 -3.57 -22.63
N GLU A 68 -2.79 -3.73 -21.71
CA GLU A 68 -3.05 -2.75 -20.66
C GLU A 68 -1.95 -2.75 -19.59
N LYS A 69 -1.91 -1.67 -18.79
CA LYS A 69 -1.03 -1.62 -17.62
C LYS A 69 -1.50 -2.65 -16.59
N LEU A 70 -0.58 -3.50 -16.17
CA LEU A 70 -0.74 -4.51 -15.12
C LEU A 70 -0.09 -3.97 -13.84
N VAL A 71 -0.91 -3.53 -12.90
CA VAL A 71 -0.45 -3.01 -11.62
C VAL A 71 -0.43 -4.15 -10.61
N LEU A 72 0.75 -4.43 -10.06
CA LEU A 72 0.98 -5.40 -8.99
C LEU A 72 1.25 -4.61 -7.71
N PHE A 73 0.35 -4.72 -6.74
CA PHE A 73 0.39 -3.92 -5.52
C PHE A 73 0.73 -4.79 -4.30
N PHE A 74 1.85 -4.46 -3.65
CA PHE A 74 2.29 -5.11 -2.42
C PHE A 74 2.22 -4.10 -1.27
N ASP A 75 1.17 -4.20 -0.47
CA ASP A 75 0.93 -3.36 0.70
C ASP A 75 1.68 -3.95 1.92
N GLU A 76 2.17 -3.07 2.79
CA GLU A 76 2.98 -3.42 3.96
C GLU A 76 4.10 -4.46 3.72
N VAL A 77 4.95 -4.21 2.71
CA VAL A 77 6.13 -5.04 2.40
C VAL A 77 7.09 -5.27 3.56
N PRO A 78 7.29 -4.35 4.54
CA PRO A 78 8.08 -4.65 5.73
C PRO A 78 7.67 -5.94 6.45
N TRP A 79 6.38 -6.31 6.42
CA TRP A 79 5.88 -7.55 7.01
C TRP A 79 6.09 -8.79 6.14
N LEU A 80 6.06 -8.63 4.80
CA LEU A 80 6.37 -9.70 3.86
C LEU A 80 7.85 -10.09 3.90
N SER A 81 8.72 -9.09 4.10
CA SER A 81 10.17 -9.25 4.10
C SER A 81 10.78 -9.35 5.51
N HIS A 82 10.14 -10.12 6.40
CA HIS A 82 10.76 -10.45 7.68
C HIS A 82 12.07 -11.23 7.49
N ARG A 83 12.94 -11.27 8.52
CA ARG A 83 14.27 -11.91 8.44
C ARG A 83 14.19 -13.32 7.81
N LYS A 84 15.00 -13.57 6.78
CA LYS A 84 15.11 -14.85 6.05
C LYS A 84 13.80 -15.34 5.39
N SER A 85 12.85 -14.45 5.12
CA SER A 85 11.66 -14.82 4.33
C SER A 85 12.01 -15.15 2.87
N GLY A 86 12.99 -14.47 2.28
CA GLY A 86 13.31 -14.57 0.85
C GLY A 86 12.44 -13.70 -0.05
N PHE A 87 11.56 -12.86 0.50
CA PHE A 87 10.64 -12.04 -0.30
C PHE A 87 11.36 -11.09 -1.27
N LEU A 88 12.35 -10.32 -0.78
CA LEU A 88 13.09 -9.38 -1.63
C LEU A 88 13.93 -10.08 -2.69
N GLU A 89 14.47 -11.26 -2.39
CA GLU A 89 15.21 -12.09 -3.34
C GLU A 89 14.29 -12.61 -4.45
N GLY A 90 13.11 -13.11 -4.09
CA GLY A 90 12.09 -13.53 -5.05
C GLY A 90 11.56 -12.36 -5.90
N LEU A 91 11.37 -11.19 -5.29
CA LEU A 91 10.95 -9.98 -6.01
C LEU A 91 12.05 -9.48 -6.96
N ASP A 92 13.31 -9.59 -6.57
CA ASP A 92 14.46 -9.27 -7.41
C ASP A 92 14.55 -10.21 -8.62
N PHE A 93 14.35 -11.51 -8.38
CA PHE A 93 14.22 -12.50 -9.45
C PHE A 93 13.06 -12.16 -10.39
N PHE A 94 11.87 -11.88 -9.84
CA PHE A 94 10.68 -11.50 -10.61
C PHE A 94 10.97 -10.32 -11.53
N TRP A 95 11.57 -9.27 -10.97
CA TRP A 95 11.83 -8.05 -11.70
C TRP A 95 12.84 -8.27 -12.83
N ASN A 96 14.00 -8.84 -12.51
CA ASN A 96 15.10 -8.97 -13.48
C ASN A 96 14.85 -10.06 -14.54
N SER A 97 14.15 -11.14 -14.19
CA SER A 97 13.93 -12.25 -15.13
C SER A 97 12.80 -11.97 -16.12
N TRP A 98 11.76 -11.23 -15.69
CA TRP A 98 10.52 -11.10 -16.43
C TRP A 98 10.00 -9.66 -16.52
N ALA A 99 9.82 -8.94 -15.40
CA ALA A 99 9.11 -7.67 -15.43
C ALA A 99 9.84 -6.58 -16.22
N VAL A 100 11.18 -6.52 -16.15
CA VAL A 100 12.01 -5.53 -16.86
C VAL A 100 11.88 -5.61 -18.39
N LYS A 101 11.43 -6.74 -18.93
CA LYS A 101 11.27 -6.97 -20.38
C LYS A 101 9.91 -6.51 -20.91
N ARG A 102 9.09 -5.87 -20.07
CA ARG A 102 7.71 -5.53 -20.38
C ARG A 102 7.42 -4.07 -20.04
N ASP A 103 6.91 -3.34 -21.02
CA ASP A 103 6.56 -1.92 -20.85
C ASP A 103 5.21 -1.70 -20.16
N ASN A 104 4.47 -2.78 -19.88
CA ASN A 104 3.13 -2.72 -19.34
C ASN A 104 3.01 -3.15 -17.87
N ILE A 105 4.12 -3.38 -17.16
CA ILE A 105 4.09 -3.75 -15.73
C ILE A 105 4.40 -2.54 -14.85
N ILE A 106 3.60 -2.37 -13.81
CA ILE A 106 3.85 -1.41 -12.73
C ILE A 106 3.84 -2.18 -11.42
N VAL A 107 4.94 -2.13 -10.67
CA VAL A 107 5.00 -2.69 -9.31
C VAL A 107 4.94 -1.54 -8.32
N VAL A 108 3.96 -1.59 -7.43
CA VAL A 108 3.80 -0.63 -6.35
C VAL A 108 4.05 -1.32 -5.02
N ILE A 109 4.92 -0.71 -4.20
CA ILE A 109 5.28 -1.21 -2.88
C ILE A 109 5.07 -0.08 -1.87
N CYS A 110 4.40 -0.37 -0.76
CA CYS A 110 4.31 0.54 0.37
C CYS A 110 4.54 -0.16 1.70
N GLY A 111 4.66 0.65 2.75
CA GLY A 111 4.74 0.16 4.12
C GLY A 111 4.87 1.31 5.10
N SER A 112 4.27 1.12 6.27
CA SER A 112 4.30 2.07 7.39
C SER A 112 5.71 2.27 7.99
N ALA A 113 6.62 1.31 7.82
CA ALA A 113 7.97 1.38 8.35
C ALA A 113 8.94 2.12 7.40
N THR A 114 8.87 3.46 7.35
CA THR A 114 9.67 4.31 6.45
C THR A 114 11.18 4.03 6.51
N SER A 115 11.77 3.93 7.71
CA SER A 115 13.20 3.64 7.85
C SER A 115 13.59 2.25 7.33
N TRP A 116 12.68 1.28 7.41
CA TRP A 116 12.88 -0.03 6.81
C TRP A 116 12.83 0.07 5.29
N MET A 117 11.81 0.76 4.75
CA MET A 117 11.64 0.99 3.31
C MET A 117 12.87 1.66 2.70
N ILE A 118 13.37 2.72 3.33
CA ILE A 118 14.58 3.42 2.89
C ILE A 118 15.78 2.47 2.88
N ARG A 119 16.04 1.74 3.97
CA ARG A 119 17.22 0.87 4.06
C ARG A 119 17.17 -0.36 3.16
N LYS A 120 15.99 -0.98 3.02
CA LYS A 120 15.84 -2.30 2.38
C LYS A 120 15.35 -2.24 0.95
N ILE A 121 14.70 -1.15 0.54
CA ILE A 121 14.23 -0.94 -0.83
C ILE A 121 15.05 0.16 -1.51
N VAL A 122 15.11 1.36 -0.93
CA VAL A 122 15.74 2.53 -1.57
C VAL A 122 17.27 2.39 -1.66
N TYR A 123 17.92 2.07 -0.54
CA TYR A 123 19.36 1.86 -0.47
C TYR A 123 19.78 0.40 -0.68
N HIS A 124 18.87 -0.43 -1.21
CA HIS A 124 19.19 -1.81 -1.50
C HIS A 124 20.34 -1.88 -2.50
N LYS A 125 21.47 -2.48 -2.13
CA LYS A 125 22.66 -2.57 -3.00
C LYS A 125 22.64 -3.77 -3.98
N GLY A 126 21.58 -4.58 -3.97
CA GLY A 126 21.39 -5.74 -4.85
C GLY A 126 20.55 -5.42 -6.10
N GLY A 127 19.89 -6.41 -6.73
CA GLY A 127 19.30 -6.24 -8.07
C GLY A 127 18.10 -5.28 -8.18
N LEU A 128 17.45 -4.93 -7.07
CA LEU A 128 16.43 -3.87 -7.01
C LEU A 128 17.03 -2.44 -7.00
N HIS A 129 18.35 -2.31 -6.86
CA HIS A 129 19.05 -1.03 -6.94
C HIS A 129 18.79 -0.37 -8.31
N ASN A 130 18.47 0.92 -8.33
CA ASN A 130 18.11 1.68 -9.54
C ASN A 130 16.88 1.16 -10.32
N ARG A 131 16.00 0.36 -9.71
CA ARG A 131 14.71 -0.03 -10.31
C ARG A 131 13.53 0.85 -9.89
N ILE A 132 13.77 1.73 -8.91
CA ILE A 132 12.76 2.66 -8.40
C ILE A 132 12.65 3.83 -9.36
N THR A 133 11.53 3.93 -10.06
CA THR A 133 11.24 5.04 -10.98
C THR A 133 10.64 6.25 -10.27
N LYS A 134 9.83 6.03 -9.23
CA LYS A 134 9.23 7.09 -8.42
C LYS A 134 9.17 6.72 -6.95
N GLN A 135 9.53 7.67 -6.10
CA GLN A 135 9.33 7.60 -4.65
C GLN A 135 8.26 8.63 -4.28
N VAL A 136 7.32 8.22 -3.44
CA VAL A 136 6.26 9.08 -2.90
C VAL A 136 6.34 8.99 -1.38
N HIS A 137 6.79 10.07 -0.75
CA HIS A 137 6.71 10.23 0.70
C HIS A 137 5.39 10.91 1.03
N LEU A 138 4.47 10.18 1.68
CA LEU A 138 3.19 10.75 2.11
C LEU A 138 3.38 11.39 3.47
N GLU A 139 3.24 12.71 3.51
CA GLU A 139 3.23 13.48 4.74
C GLU A 139 1.79 13.72 5.23
N PRO A 140 1.59 14.02 6.52
CA PRO A 140 0.33 14.59 6.98
C PRO A 140 -0.03 15.82 6.16
N PHE A 141 -1.32 16.11 6.02
CA PHE A 141 -1.76 17.34 5.39
C PHE A 141 -1.19 18.55 6.11
N ASN A 142 -0.81 19.58 5.37
CA ASN A 142 -0.58 20.88 5.97
C ASN A 142 -1.92 21.58 6.31
N LEU A 143 -1.87 22.76 6.92
CA LEU A 143 -3.08 23.49 7.32
C LEU A 143 -4.01 23.80 6.13
N ASN A 144 -3.45 24.18 4.98
CA ASN A 144 -4.23 24.47 3.76
C ASN A 144 -4.86 23.21 3.16
N GLU A 145 -4.14 22.10 3.15
CA GLU A 145 -4.67 20.80 2.73
C GLU A 145 -5.74 20.28 3.69
N THR A 146 -5.60 20.56 4.99
CA THR A 146 -6.62 20.26 6.00
C THR A 146 -7.90 21.04 5.74
N GLU A 147 -7.79 22.35 5.47
CA GLU A 147 -8.94 23.19 5.07
C GLU A 147 -9.62 22.62 3.82
N LYS A 148 -8.86 22.31 2.76
CA LYS A 148 -9.39 21.70 1.53
C LYS A 148 -10.05 20.35 1.79
N PHE A 149 -9.47 19.52 2.65
CA PHE A 149 -10.02 18.22 3.01
C PHE A 149 -11.36 18.37 3.74
N LEU A 150 -11.45 19.26 4.71
CA LEU A 150 -12.70 19.54 5.44
C LEU A 150 -13.79 20.10 4.51
N VAL A 151 -13.44 21.02 3.61
CA VAL A 151 -14.35 21.54 2.59
C VAL A 151 -14.85 20.42 1.67
N SER A 152 -13.97 19.49 1.25
CA SER A 152 -14.37 18.33 0.43
C SER A 152 -15.36 17.40 1.15
N LYS A 153 -15.35 17.42 2.48
CA LYS A 153 -16.26 16.71 3.39
C LYS A 153 -17.51 17.52 3.75
N GLN A 154 -17.74 18.66 3.09
CA GLN A 154 -18.81 19.60 3.40
C GLN A 154 -18.75 20.17 4.82
N VAL A 155 -17.60 20.10 5.50
CA VAL A 155 -17.38 20.71 6.81
C VAL A 155 -16.95 22.17 6.58
N VAL A 156 -17.89 23.09 6.83
CA VAL A 156 -17.65 24.53 6.69
C VAL A 156 -17.35 25.10 8.08
N LEU A 157 -16.08 25.45 8.30
CA LEU A 157 -15.59 26.08 9.52
C LEU A 157 -14.77 27.31 9.13
N ASP A 158 -14.73 28.31 9.99
CA ASP A 158 -13.82 29.43 9.78
C ASP A 158 -12.35 28.99 9.99
N ARG A 159 -11.40 29.81 9.49
CA ARG A 159 -9.97 29.47 9.58
C ARG A 159 -9.44 29.36 11.00
N SER A 160 -10.03 30.06 11.97
CA SER A 160 -9.66 29.95 13.38
C SER A 160 -10.02 28.58 13.93
N GLN A 161 -11.22 28.10 13.61
CA GLN A 161 -11.70 26.77 13.96
C GLN A 161 -10.89 25.66 13.27
N ILE A 162 -10.55 25.83 12.00
CA ILE A 162 -9.69 24.88 11.27
C ILE A 162 -8.30 24.82 11.91
N LEU A 163 -7.73 25.98 12.27
CA LEU A 163 -6.46 26.05 13.00
C LEU A 163 -6.53 25.33 14.35
N GLN A 164 -7.62 25.50 15.11
CA GLN A 164 -7.82 24.77 16.37
C GLN A 164 -7.84 23.26 16.18
N ILE A 165 -8.56 22.76 15.17
CA ILE A 165 -8.58 21.33 14.83
C ILE A 165 -7.16 20.86 14.47
N TYR A 166 -6.48 21.59 13.58
CA TYR A 166 -5.15 21.23 13.12
C TYR A 166 -4.13 21.20 14.28
N MET A 167 -4.18 22.15 15.21
CA MET A 167 -3.32 22.15 16.39
C MET A 167 -3.63 21.00 17.34
N ALA A 168 -4.89 20.57 17.45
CA ALA A 168 -5.29 19.52 18.37
C ALA A 168 -4.96 18.11 17.87
N ILE A 169 -5.19 17.82 16.58
CA ILE A 169 -5.10 16.45 16.03
C ILE A 169 -4.16 16.32 14.83
N GLY A 170 -3.52 17.42 14.40
CA GLY A 170 -2.64 17.45 13.23
C GLY A 170 -3.37 17.30 11.90
N GLY A 171 -2.58 17.14 10.83
CA GLY A 171 -3.07 16.95 9.46
C GLY A 171 -3.31 15.49 9.06
N ILE A 172 -3.49 14.58 10.02
CA ILE A 172 -3.62 13.14 9.71
C ILE A 172 -5.01 12.87 9.13
N PRO A 173 -5.14 12.41 7.87
CA PRO A 173 -6.44 12.25 7.22
C PRO A 173 -7.36 11.28 7.98
N HIS A 174 -6.80 10.29 8.68
CA HIS A 174 -7.57 9.35 9.49
C HIS A 174 -8.37 10.05 10.60
N TYR A 175 -7.78 11.00 11.33
CA TYR A 175 -8.47 11.74 12.39
C TYR A 175 -9.39 12.82 11.81
N LEU A 176 -8.95 13.50 10.75
CA LEU A 176 -9.75 14.53 10.08
C LEU A 176 -11.07 13.98 9.51
N LYS A 177 -11.14 12.67 9.20
CA LYS A 177 -12.36 12.02 8.70
C LYS A 177 -13.51 12.03 9.71
N GLU A 178 -13.20 12.08 11.00
CA GLU A 178 -14.15 12.04 12.11
C GLU A 178 -14.70 13.42 12.49
N ILE A 179 -14.21 14.49 11.85
CA ILE A 179 -14.76 15.83 12.04
C ILE A 179 -16.15 15.89 11.39
N GLU A 180 -17.15 16.21 12.19
CA GLU A 180 -18.54 16.25 11.76
C GLU A 180 -18.98 17.67 11.35
N HIS A 181 -19.78 17.71 10.28
CA HIS A 181 -20.47 18.92 9.85
C HIS A 181 -21.47 19.40 10.91
N GLY A 182 -21.64 20.72 11.02
CA GLY A 182 -22.59 21.35 11.96
C GLY A 182 -22.08 21.45 13.40
N LYS A 183 -20.88 20.92 13.70
CA LYS A 183 -20.22 21.06 15.01
C LYS A 183 -19.08 22.06 14.92
N SER A 184 -18.90 22.85 15.99
CA SER A 184 -17.73 23.73 16.12
C SER A 184 -16.44 22.92 16.31
N ALA A 185 -15.29 23.56 16.12
CA ALA A 185 -13.99 22.94 16.39
C ALA A 185 -13.93 22.36 17.82
N VAL A 186 -14.37 23.11 18.83
CA VAL A 186 -14.37 22.67 20.23
C VAL A 186 -15.26 21.43 20.43
N GLN A 187 -16.43 21.38 19.80
CA GLN A 187 -17.33 20.22 19.90
C GLN A 187 -16.71 18.98 19.26
N ASN A 188 -16.12 19.13 18.06
CA ASN A 188 -15.41 18.05 17.37
C ASN A 188 -14.21 17.55 18.18
N ILE A 189 -13.36 18.45 18.66
CA ILE A 189 -12.21 18.11 19.50
C ILE A 189 -12.66 17.39 20.78
N LYS A 190 -13.71 17.89 21.43
CA LYS A 190 -14.24 17.27 22.65
C LYS A 190 -14.70 15.83 22.40
N GLN A 191 -15.42 15.59 21.31
CA GLN A 191 -15.88 14.25 20.97
C GLN A 191 -14.73 13.30 20.62
N LEU A 192 -13.77 13.77 19.83
CA LEU A 192 -12.63 12.97 19.38
C LEU A 192 -11.66 12.61 20.51
N CYS A 193 -11.32 13.59 21.35
CA CYS A 193 -10.28 13.44 22.35
C CYS A 193 -10.82 13.09 23.75
N PHE A 194 -12.10 13.36 24.03
CA PHE A 194 -12.71 13.19 25.35
C PHE A 194 -14.11 12.53 25.27
N PRO A 195 -14.23 11.34 24.65
CA PRO A 195 -15.49 10.62 24.62
C PRO A 195 -15.92 10.25 26.05
N LYS A 196 -17.23 10.31 26.33
CA LYS A 196 -17.76 9.77 27.59
C LYS A 196 -17.71 8.24 27.49
N THR A 197 -16.95 7.61 28.39
CA THR A 197 -17.02 6.17 28.68
C THR A 197 -18.36 5.77 29.24
#